data_AF-A0A455U6Y0-F1
#
_entry.id   AF-A0A455U6Y0-F1
#
_cell.length_a   1.000
_cell.length_b   1.000
_cell.length_c   1.000
_cell.angle_alpha   90.00
_cell.angle_beta   90.00
_cell.angle_gamma   90.00
#
_symmetry.space_group_name_H-M   'P 1'
#
loop_
_entity.id
_entity.type
_entity.pdbx_description
1 polymer ?
#
loop_
_entity_poly.entity_id
_entity_poly.type
_entity_poly.pdbx_seq_one_letter_code
_entity_poly.pdbx_strand_id
1 'polypeptide(L)'
;MYRIAINTAKNYLVSRGRRPPGSDLDIVDAEIIDQSGRLADSESPEAAIARDQLEAAVYQAIENLPDDLRTAITLRELDGLAYEDIAQVMQCPVGTVRSRIFRAREAVDEHIRPLVSTARNSRDE
;
A
#
# COMPACT_ATOMS: atom_id res chain seq x y z
N MET A 1 -9.22 -2.29 -12.73
CA MET A 1 -8.53 -3.19 -11.78
C MET A 1 -9.19 -3.20 -10.39
N TYR A 2 -9.41 -2.05 -9.73
CA TYR A 2 -10.06 -1.99 -8.39
C TYR A 2 -11.44 -2.68 -8.31
N ARG A 3 -12.35 -2.48 -9.29
CA ARG A 3 -13.68 -3.13 -9.26
C ARG A 3 -13.63 -4.66 -9.37
N ILE A 4 -12.67 -5.21 -10.11
CA ILE A 4 -12.53 -6.67 -10.27
C ILE A 4 -12.02 -7.25 -8.95
N ALA A 5 -10.99 -6.64 -8.34
CA ALA A 5 -10.48 -7.06 -7.04
C ALA A 5 -11.57 -7.01 -5.95
N ILE A 6 -12.34 -5.91 -5.89
CA ILE A 6 -13.45 -5.76 -4.94
C ILE A 6 -14.55 -6.79 -5.21
N ASN A 7 -14.97 -6.97 -6.47
CA ASN A 7 -16.03 -7.94 -6.80
C ASN A 7 -15.60 -9.38 -6.52
N THR A 8 -14.33 -9.73 -6.74
CA THR A 8 -13.78 -11.04 -6.40
C THR A 8 -13.73 -11.24 -4.89
N ALA A 9 -13.26 -10.25 -4.12
CA ALA A 9 -13.26 -10.32 -2.66
C ALA A 9 -14.70 -10.43 -2.10
N LYS A 10 -15.65 -9.67 -2.65
CA LYS A 10 -17.06 -9.71 -2.26
C LYS A 10 -17.70 -11.06 -2.57
N ASN A 11 -17.46 -11.61 -3.76
CA ASN A 11 -17.93 -12.95 -4.14
C ASN A 11 -17.31 -14.05 -3.27
N TYR A 12 -16.04 -13.92 -2.90
CA TYR A 12 -15.34 -14.87 -2.03
C TYR A 12 -15.89 -14.85 -0.59
N LEU A 13 -16.21 -13.66 -0.04
CA LEU A 13 -16.82 -13.53 1.28
C LEU A 13 -18.28 -14.02 1.30
N VAL A 14 -19.06 -13.71 0.26
CA VAL A 14 -20.45 -14.18 0.12
C VAL A 14 -20.52 -15.70 -0.05
N SER A 15 -19.58 -16.31 -0.78
CA SER A 15 -19.54 -17.77 -0.94
C SER A 15 -19.10 -18.49 0.34
N ARG A 16 -18.19 -17.90 1.14
CA ARG A 16 -17.84 -18.38 2.50
C ARG A 16 -18.99 -18.23 3.50
N GLY A 17 -19.91 -17.29 3.30
CA GLY A 17 -21.07 -17.04 4.16
C GLY A 17 -22.24 -18.01 3.96
N ARG A 18 -22.24 -18.83 2.90
CA ARG A 18 -23.24 -19.90 2.71
C ARG A 18 -22.96 -21.08 3.65
N ARG A 19 -23.29 -20.90 4.94
CA ARG A 19 -23.52 -22.02 5.86
C ARG A 19 -24.65 -22.93 5.32
N PRO A 20 -24.61 -24.25 5.56
CA PRO A 20 -25.73 -25.13 5.23
C PRO A 20 -27.01 -24.63 5.94
N PRO A 21 -28.20 -24.76 5.32
CA PRO A 21 -29.43 -24.22 5.87
C PRO A 21 -29.78 -24.99 7.15
N GLY A 22 -29.72 -24.30 8.30
CA GLY A 22 -30.00 -24.92 9.60
C GLY A 22 -29.71 -24.11 10.86
N SER A 23 -29.23 -22.86 10.76
CA SER A 23 -29.05 -22.00 11.95
C SER A 23 -29.75 -20.66 11.75
N ASP A 24 -31.00 -20.57 12.21
CA ASP A 24 -31.67 -19.31 12.51
C ASP A 24 -30.94 -18.65 13.68
N LEU A 25 -30.25 -17.54 13.43
CA LEU A 25 -29.97 -16.51 14.43
C LEU A 25 -29.92 -15.16 13.73
N ASP A 26 -30.67 -14.23 14.29
CA ASP A 26 -31.07 -12.92 13.79
C ASP A 26 -29.94 -12.09 13.17
N ILE A 27 -30.12 -11.69 11.90
CA ILE A 27 -29.30 -10.68 11.23
C ILE A 27 -30.06 -9.35 11.29
N VAL A 28 -29.98 -8.70 12.44
CA VAL A 28 -30.29 -7.27 12.56
C VAL A 28 -29.14 -6.68 13.40
N ASP A 29 -28.51 -5.60 12.93
CA ASP A 29 -27.38 -4.86 13.53
C ASP A 29 -25.93 -5.26 13.21
N ALA A 30 -25.63 -5.69 11.99
CA ALA A 30 -24.24 -5.74 11.49
C ALA A 30 -23.93 -4.66 10.43
N GLU A 31 -24.70 -3.58 10.40
CA GLU A 31 -24.30 -2.39 9.65
C GLU A 31 -23.24 -1.62 10.46
N ILE A 32 -22.07 -1.41 9.86
CA ILE A 32 -20.95 -0.60 10.36
C ILE A 32 -20.06 -1.29 11.42
N ILE A 33 -19.56 -2.49 11.12
CA ILE A 33 -18.30 -2.96 11.74
C ILE A 33 -17.18 -2.76 10.71
N ASP A 34 -16.36 -1.77 11.03
CA ASP A 34 -15.09 -1.39 10.43
C ASP A 34 -14.42 -2.49 9.56
N GLN A 35 -14.40 -2.25 8.25
CA GLN A 35 -13.80 -3.14 7.26
C GLN A 35 -12.27 -3.20 7.39
N SER A 36 -11.66 -2.27 8.13
CA SER A 36 -10.22 -2.19 8.38
C SER A 36 -9.75 -3.25 9.39
N GLY A 37 -10.51 -3.46 10.48
CA GLY A 37 -10.15 -4.43 11.52
C GLY A 37 -10.13 -5.90 11.07
N ARG A 38 -11.00 -6.29 10.12
CA ARG A 38 -11.08 -7.70 9.66
C ARG A 38 -9.94 -8.15 8.75
N LEU A 39 -9.22 -7.22 8.13
CA LEU A 39 -8.01 -7.54 7.34
C LEU A 39 -6.83 -7.80 8.29
N ALA A 40 -6.69 -6.97 9.33
CA ALA A 40 -5.67 -7.10 10.35
C ALA A 40 -5.81 -8.41 11.16
N ASP A 41 -7.04 -8.85 11.45
CA ASP A 41 -7.33 -10.08 12.22
C ASP A 41 -6.93 -11.39 11.50
N SER A 42 -6.49 -11.31 10.24
CA SER A 42 -6.10 -12.48 9.42
C SER A 42 -4.59 -12.57 9.13
N GLU A 43 -3.81 -11.61 9.62
CA GLU A 43 -2.37 -11.53 9.39
C GLU A 43 -1.59 -12.14 10.56
N SER A 44 -0.54 -12.91 10.29
CA SER A 44 0.29 -13.48 11.36
C SER A 44 1.09 -12.38 12.06
N PRO A 45 1.44 -12.53 13.36
CA PRO A 45 2.27 -11.55 14.06
C PRO A 45 3.59 -11.25 13.33
N GLU A 46 4.20 -12.26 12.70
CA GLU A 46 5.43 -12.11 11.91
C GLU A 46 5.20 -11.25 10.66
N ALA A 47 4.06 -11.44 9.97
CA ALA A 47 3.71 -10.64 8.81
C ALA A 47 3.42 -9.17 9.17
N ALA A 48 2.78 -8.92 10.31
CA ALA A 48 2.58 -7.58 10.83
C ALA A 48 3.92 -6.88 11.13
N ILE A 49 4.85 -7.55 11.82
CA ILE A 49 6.18 -7.00 12.10
C ILE A 49 6.96 -6.72 10.81
N ALA A 50 6.92 -7.64 9.84
CA ALA A 50 7.61 -7.46 8.57
C ALA A 50 7.04 -6.27 7.78
N ARG A 51 5.72 -6.05 7.82
CA ARG A 51 5.08 -4.87 7.23
C ARG A 51 5.56 -3.59 7.90
N ASP A 52 5.53 -3.53 9.23
CA ASP A 52 5.92 -2.34 9.98
C ASP A 52 7.41 -1.99 9.75
N GLN A 53 8.28 -3.01 9.65
CA GLN A 53 9.68 -2.83 9.27
C GLN A 53 9.85 -2.30 7.85
N LEU A 54 9.09 -2.83 6.89
CA LEU A 54 9.11 -2.36 5.51
C LEU A 54 8.63 -0.90 5.42
N GLU A 55 7.55 -0.57 6.12
CA GLU A 55 7.01 0.79 6.19
C GLU A 55 8.06 1.76 6.76
N ALA A 56 8.68 1.43 7.88
CA ALA A 56 9.74 2.24 8.48
C ALA A 56 10.92 2.44 7.51
N ALA A 57 11.33 1.40 6.79
CA ALA A 57 12.42 1.49 5.83
C ALA A 57 12.06 2.38 4.62
N VAL A 58 10.83 2.33 4.13
CA VAL A 58 10.35 3.24 3.06
C VAL A 58 10.42 4.70 3.53
N TYR A 59 9.93 5.00 4.73
CA TYR A 59 9.99 6.37 5.27
C TYR A 59 11.44 6.85 5.42
N GLN A 60 12.32 6.02 6.01
CA GLN A 60 13.74 6.35 6.13
C GLN A 60 14.40 6.58 4.78
N ALA A 61 14.07 5.78 3.76
CA ALA A 61 14.60 5.97 2.42
C ALA A 61 14.19 7.33 1.85
N ILE A 62 12.92 7.72 2.01
CA ILE A 62 12.39 9.01 1.54
C ILE A 62 13.04 10.18 2.30
N GLU A 63 13.20 10.08 3.62
CA GLU A 63 13.84 11.12 4.43
C GLU A 63 15.30 11.37 4.02
N ASN A 64 16.02 10.31 3.66
CA ASN A 64 17.41 10.39 3.21
C ASN A 64 17.59 10.90 1.78
N LEU A 65 16.50 11.09 1.01
CA LEU A 65 16.58 11.65 -0.33
C LEU A 65 17.00 13.13 -0.28
N PRO A 66 17.75 13.60 -1.30
CA PRO A 66 17.89 15.03 -1.56
C PRO A 66 16.53 15.75 -1.60
N ASP A 67 16.48 16.98 -1.10
CA ASP A 67 15.22 17.73 -0.91
C ASP A 67 14.38 17.83 -2.19
N ASP A 68 15.01 17.95 -3.35
CA ASP A 68 14.31 18.06 -4.63
C ASP A 68 13.68 16.74 -5.09
N LEU A 69 14.32 15.60 -4.80
CA LEU A 69 13.76 14.27 -5.03
C LEU A 69 12.63 13.98 -4.04
N ARG A 70 12.85 14.28 -2.75
CA ARG A 70 11.87 14.11 -1.68
C ARG A 70 10.60 14.89 -1.95
N THR A 71 10.73 16.18 -2.27
CA THR A 71 9.59 17.05 -2.60
C THR A 71 8.82 16.50 -3.80
N ALA A 72 9.52 16.11 -4.87
CA ALA A 72 8.86 15.60 -6.07
C ALA A 72 8.07 14.31 -5.83
N ILE A 73 8.62 13.37 -5.05
CA ILE A 73 7.93 12.10 -4.76
C ILE A 73 6.81 12.29 -3.73
N THR A 74 6.96 13.16 -2.74
CA THR A 74 5.90 13.49 -1.77
C THR A 74 4.68 14.10 -2.46
N LEU A 75 4.87 15.12 -3.29
CA LEU A 75 3.78 15.76 -4.04
C LEU A 75 3.06 14.75 -4.97
N ARG A 76 3.80 13.74 -5.47
CA ARG A 76 3.24 12.73 -6.34
C ARG A 76 2.45 11.65 -5.60
N GLU A 77 3.05 11.02 -4.61
CA GLU A 77 2.51 9.81 -3.98
C GLU A 77 1.58 10.12 -2.80
N LEU A 78 1.83 11.22 -2.07
CA LEU A 78 1.02 11.60 -0.90
C LEU A 78 -0.07 12.61 -1.29
N ASP A 79 0.28 13.65 -2.05
CA ASP A 79 -0.68 14.68 -2.45
C ASP A 79 -1.42 14.33 -3.75
N GLY A 80 -0.95 13.33 -4.50
CA GLY A 80 -1.61 12.82 -5.70
C GLY A 80 -1.57 13.76 -6.91
N LEU A 81 -0.64 14.73 -6.93
CA LEU A 81 -0.59 15.75 -7.98
C LEU A 81 -0.17 15.18 -9.35
N ALA A 82 -0.67 15.82 -10.41
CA ALA A 82 -0.21 15.56 -11.77
C ALA A 82 1.22 16.12 -11.97
N TYR A 83 1.96 15.59 -12.95
CA TYR A 83 3.35 16.01 -13.16
C TYR A 83 3.46 17.47 -13.58
N GLU A 84 2.45 17.96 -14.30
CA GLU A 84 2.32 19.35 -14.74
C GLU A 84 2.12 20.30 -13.54
N ASP A 85 1.33 19.91 -12.54
CA ASP A 85 1.09 20.72 -11.34
C ASP A 85 2.35 20.74 -10.45
N ILE A 86 3.01 19.59 -10.30
CA ILE A 86 4.29 19.50 -9.58
C ILE A 86 5.34 20.38 -10.26
N ALA A 87 5.38 20.41 -11.59
CA ALA A 87 6.30 21.25 -12.36
C ALA A 87 6.07 22.74 -12.08
N GLN A 88 4.81 23.16 -11.93
CA GLN A 88 4.46 24.53 -11.56
C GLN A 88 4.88 24.86 -10.12
N VAL A 89 4.57 23.99 -9.17
CA VAL A 89 4.93 24.15 -7.74
C VAL A 89 6.43 24.24 -7.55
N MET A 90 7.19 23.36 -8.21
CA MET A 90 8.65 23.28 -8.09
C MET A 90 9.39 24.21 -9.05
N GLN A 91 8.67 24.99 -9.87
CA GLN A 91 9.21 25.91 -10.87
C GLN A 91 10.28 25.27 -11.77
N CYS A 92 10.03 24.05 -12.25
CA CYS A 92 10.95 23.31 -13.11
C CYS A 92 10.22 22.62 -14.28
N PRO A 93 10.92 22.23 -15.37
CA PRO A 93 10.29 21.52 -16.48
C PRO A 93 9.66 20.19 -16.06
N VAL A 94 8.55 19.79 -16.70
CA VAL A 94 7.88 18.50 -16.44
C VAL A 94 8.80 17.29 -16.65
N GLY A 95 9.75 17.38 -17.58
CA GLY A 95 10.79 16.36 -17.77
C GLY A 95 11.70 16.18 -16.56
N THR A 96 12.00 17.26 -15.84
CA THR A 96 12.77 17.25 -14.59
C THR A 96 11.96 16.60 -13.46
N VAL A 97 10.65 16.90 -13.37
CA VAL A 97 9.78 16.22 -12.41
C VAL A 97 9.78 14.71 -12.63
N ARG A 98 9.60 14.28 -13.89
CA ARG A 98 9.62 12.84 -14.24
C ARG A 98 10.95 12.20 -13.85
N SER A 99 12.09 12.83 -14.14
CA SER A 99 13.40 12.26 -13.82
C SER A 99 13.68 12.25 -12.32
N ARG A 100 13.23 13.26 -11.57
CA ARG A 100 13.32 13.29 -10.10
C ARG A 100 12.50 12.18 -9.45
N ILE A 101 11.24 12.02 -9.83
CA ILE A 101 10.38 10.95 -9.32
C ILE A 101 10.97 9.58 -9.63
N PHE A 102 11.48 9.38 -10.85
CA PHE A 102 12.14 8.13 -11.21
C PHE A 102 13.35 7.82 -10.31
N ARG A 103 14.26 8.79 -10.13
CA ARG A 103 15.44 8.61 -9.26
C ARG A 103 15.08 8.40 -7.80
N ALA A 104 14.05 9.10 -7.31
CA ALA A 104 13.53 8.91 -5.96
C ALA A 104 13.04 7.48 -5.75
N ARG A 105 12.26 6.93 -6.71
CA ARG A 105 11.77 5.55 -6.66
C ARG A 105 12.90 4.52 -6.72
N GLU A 106 13.90 4.71 -7.58
CA GLU A 106 15.07 3.83 -7.66
C GLU A 106 15.83 3.79 -6.33
N ALA A 107 16.06 4.95 -5.71
CA ALA A 107 16.76 5.04 -4.42
C ALA A 107 15.96 4.37 -3.29
N VAL A 108 14.63 4.52 -3.29
CA VAL A 108 13.77 3.83 -2.32
C VAL A 108 13.79 2.31 -2.56
N ASP A 109 13.66 1.86 -3.82
CA ASP A 109 13.70 0.43 -4.18
C ASP A 109 15.02 -0.21 -3.74
N GLU A 110 16.15 0.43 -4.03
CA GLU A 110 17.48 -0.04 -3.61
C GLU A 110 17.57 -0.20 -2.09
N HIS A 111 17.00 0.75 -1.33
CA HIS A 111 17.03 0.71 0.13
C HIS A 111 16.19 -0.42 0.72
N ILE A 112 15.01 -0.70 0.16
CA ILE A 112 14.06 -1.69 0.71
C ILE A 112 14.25 -3.09 0.15
N ARG A 113 14.99 -3.25 -0.95
CA ARG A 113 15.24 -4.53 -1.63
C ARG A 113 15.65 -5.67 -0.69
N PRO A 114 16.57 -5.46 0.28
CA PRO A 114 16.98 -6.51 1.21
C PRO A 114 15.78 -7.07 2.00
N LEU A 115 14.91 -6.18 2.50
CA LEU A 115 13.75 -6.54 3.33
C LEU A 115 12.69 -7.32 2.53
N VAL A 116 12.43 -6.90 1.29
CA VAL A 116 11.45 -7.56 0.42
C VAL A 116 11.93 -8.94 -0.04
N SER A 117 13.23 -9.09 -0.30
CA SER A 117 13.81 -10.39 -0.69
C SER A 117 13.78 -11.41 0.44
N THR A 118 14.03 -10.99 1.68
CA THR A 118 13.88 -11.84 2.87
C THR A 118 12.44 -12.33 3.02
N ALA A 119 11.44 -11.44 2.90
CA ALA A 119 10.03 -11.80 3.03
C ALA A 119 9.53 -12.78 1.94
N ARG A 120 10.17 -12.82 0.76
CA ARG A 120 9.83 -13.77 -0.31
C ARG A 120 10.38 -15.17 -0.02
N ASN A 121 11.60 -15.27 0.52
CA ASN A 121 12.19 -16.57 0.86
C ASN A 121 11.45 -17.26 2.02
N SER A 122 10.91 -16.51 2.98
CA SER A 122 10.19 -17.08 4.14
C SER A 122 8.83 -17.70 3.82
N ARG A 123 8.31 -17.52 2.59
CA ARG A 123 7.01 -18.09 2.16
C ARG A 123 7.17 -19.40 1.36
N ASP A 124 8.39 -19.73 0.96
CA ASP A 124 8.71 -20.91 0.15
C ASP A 124 9.31 -22.08 0.98
N GLU A 125 9.46 -21.90 2.31
CA GLU A 125 9.82 -22.94 3.30
C GLU A 125 8.60 -23.37 4.13
#